data_AF-A0A1G2WCK0-F1
#
_entry.id   AF-A0A1G2WCK0-F1
#
_cell.length_a   1.000
_cell.length_b   1.000
_cell.length_c   1.000
_cell.angle_alpha   90.00
_cell.angle_beta   90.00
_cell.angle_gamma   90.00
#
_symmetry.space_group_name_H-M   'P 1'
#
loop_
_entity.id
_entity.type
_entity.pdbx_description
1 polymer ?
#
loop_
_entity_poly.entity_id
_entity_poly.type
_entity_poly.pdbx_seq_one_letter_code
_entity_poly.pdbx_strand_id
1 'polypeptide(L)'
;MRVIQLHPPFDHGAALRVPPPHDKKNWSVLWQWLGEDASSIAEASAVQVRTPEGPVVAHCGDWIVLSQSGSFHVAHTLRPMDS
;
A
#
# COMPACT_ATOMS: atom_id res chain seq x y z
N MET A 1 -13.03 5.04 34.10
CA MET A 1 -11.70 4.85 33.48
C MET A 1 -11.92 4.53 32.01
N ARG A 2 -11.53 5.40 31.07
CA ARG A 2 -11.57 5.08 29.64
C ARG A 2 -10.34 4.25 29.32
N VAL A 3 -10.54 3.01 28.88
CA VAL A 3 -9.47 2.21 28.29
C VAL A 3 -9.06 2.94 27.02
N ILE A 4 -7.90 3.57 27.03
CA ILE A 4 -7.26 4.01 25.79
C ILE A 4 -6.90 2.70 25.09
N GLN A 5 -7.69 2.30 24.10
CA GLN A 5 -7.26 1.28 23.15
C GLN A 5 -6.08 1.90 22.42
N LEU A 6 -4.88 1.70 22.96
CA LEU A 6 -3.65 1.89 22.21
C LEU A 6 -3.74 0.86 21.09
N HIS A 7 -3.95 1.36 19.87
CA HIS A 7 -3.81 0.56 18.67
C HIS A 7 -2.45 -0.15 18.84
N PRO A 8 -2.37 -1.49 18.69
CA PRO A 8 -1.08 -2.15 18.79
C PRO A 8 -0.10 -1.40 17.88
N PRO A 9 1.14 -1.11 18.35
CA PRO A 9 2.11 -0.38 17.55
C PRO A 9 2.21 -1.07 16.20
N PHE A 10 2.00 -0.29 15.14
CA PHE A 10 2.02 -0.83 13.80
C PHE A 10 3.40 -1.39 13.54
N ASP A 11 3.48 -2.70 13.35
CA ASP A 11 4.75 -3.39 13.22
C ASP A 11 5.29 -3.18 11.80
N HIS A 12 6.01 -2.09 11.58
CA HIS A 12 6.58 -1.77 10.28
C HIS A 12 7.64 -2.80 9.89
N GLY A 13 7.32 -3.65 8.91
CA GLY A 13 8.29 -4.53 8.25
C GLY A 13 8.98 -3.81 7.10
N ALA A 14 8.61 -4.16 5.86
CA ALA A 14 9.13 -3.53 4.65
C ALA A 14 8.10 -2.58 4.03
N ALA A 15 8.55 -1.52 3.38
CA ALA A 15 7.68 -0.59 2.67
C ALA A 15 8.23 -0.30 1.28
N LEU A 16 7.37 -0.37 0.26
CA LEU A 16 7.66 0.06 -1.09
C LEU A 16 6.72 1.19 -1.50
N ARG A 17 7.25 2.13 -2.28
CA ARG A 17 6.45 3.21 -2.84
C ARG A 17 5.83 2.75 -4.15
N VAL A 18 4.57 3.10 -4.38
CA VAL A 18 3.94 2.90 -5.68
C VAL A 18 4.64 3.80 -6.70
N PRO A 19 5.30 3.23 -7.72
CA PRO A 19 6.10 4.00 -8.67
C PRO A 19 5.24 4.88 -9.57
N PRO A 20 5.83 5.92 -10.19
CA PRO A 20 5.16 6.65 -11.25
C PRO A 20 4.92 5.77 -12.49
N PRO A 21 3.92 6.09 -13.34
CA PRO A 21 3.51 5.23 -14.46
C PRO A 21 4.62 4.92 -15.47
N HIS A 22 5.60 5.82 -15.61
CA HIS A 22 6.70 5.67 -16.56
C HIS A 22 7.84 4.78 -16.03
N ASP A 23 7.87 4.45 -14.74
CA ASP A 23 8.97 3.72 -14.11
C ASP A 23 8.75 2.21 -14.13
N LYS A 24 8.86 1.63 -15.33
CA LYS A 24 8.62 0.21 -15.57
C LYS A 24 9.44 -0.72 -14.68
N LYS A 25 10.69 -0.34 -14.36
CA LYS A 25 11.61 -1.15 -13.55
C LYS A 25 11.08 -1.28 -12.13
N ASN A 26 10.73 -0.16 -11.49
CA ASN A 26 10.22 -0.20 -10.13
C ASN A 26 8.81 -0.81 -10.07
N TRP A 27 8.01 -0.70 -11.14
CA TRP A 27 6.76 -1.46 -11.25
C TRP A 27 7.00 -2.97 -11.25
N SER A 28 7.98 -3.47 -12.00
CA SER A 28 8.32 -4.90 -11.99
C SER A 28 8.80 -5.38 -10.61
N VAL A 29 9.54 -4.55 -9.87
CA VAL A 29 9.95 -4.85 -8.49
C VAL A 29 8.73 -4.91 -7.57
N LEU A 30 7.83 -3.92 -7.68
CA LEU A 30 6.61 -3.88 -6.87
C LEU A 30 5.73 -5.12 -7.11
N TRP A 31 5.54 -5.53 -8.37
CA TRP A 31 4.75 -6.73 -8.69
C TRP A 31 5.38 -8.01 -8.15
N GLN A 32 6.70 -8.16 -8.25
CA GLN A 32 7.40 -9.31 -7.67
C GLN A 32 7.28 -9.35 -6.14
N TRP A 33 7.27 -8.18 -5.49
CA TRP A 33 7.16 -8.10 -4.04
C TRP A 33 5.74 -8.37 -3.54
N LEU A 34 4.72 -7.88 -4.25
CA LEU A 34 3.30 -8.08 -3.89
C LEU A 34 2.79 -9.48 -4.24
N GLY A 35 3.33 -10.11 -5.29
CA GLY A 35 2.90 -11.44 -5.72
C GLY A 35 1.39 -11.50 -5.98
N GLU A 36 0.74 -12.50 -5.39
CA GLU A 36 -0.70 -12.75 -5.55
C GLU A 36 -1.59 -11.83 -4.73
N ASP A 37 -1.02 -11.04 -3.81
CA ASP A 37 -1.77 -10.12 -2.95
C ASP A 37 -2.14 -8.82 -3.63
N ALA A 38 -1.87 -8.71 -4.94
CA ALA A 38 -2.21 -7.53 -5.70
C ALA A 38 -2.77 -7.82 -7.09
N SER A 39 -3.63 -6.91 -7.54
CA SER A 39 -4.24 -6.90 -8.87
C SER A 39 -4.04 -5.56 -9.54
N SER A 40 -3.80 -5.57 -10.85
CA SER A 40 -3.69 -4.34 -11.65
C SER A 40 -5.07 -3.70 -11.86
N ILE A 41 -5.16 -2.38 -11.65
CA ILE A 41 -6.32 -1.58 -12.06
C ILE A 41 -5.98 -0.94 -13.42
N ALA A 42 -6.68 -1.38 -14.48
CA ALA A 42 -6.34 -1.05 -15.87
C ALA A 42 -6.32 0.46 -16.19
N GLU A 43 -7.10 1.27 -15.48
CA GLU A 43 -7.41 2.64 -15.89
C GLU A 43 -6.61 3.73 -15.15
N ALA A 44 -5.85 3.40 -14.09
CA ALA A 44 -5.39 4.43 -13.15
C ALA A 44 -3.91 4.40 -12.75
N SER A 45 -3.06 3.58 -13.40
CA SER A 45 -1.68 3.33 -12.91
C SER A 45 -1.65 3.09 -11.41
N ALA A 46 -2.56 2.22 -10.97
CA ALA A 46 -2.85 1.94 -9.58
C ALA A 46 -2.83 0.43 -9.37
N VAL A 47 -2.58 0.04 -8.13
CA VAL A 47 -2.57 -1.35 -7.72
C VAL A 47 -3.59 -1.54 -6.62
N GLN A 48 -4.44 -2.56 -6.76
CA GLN A 48 -5.29 -2.98 -5.66
C GLN A 48 -4.54 -4.02 -4.84
N VAL A 49 -4.42 -3.80 -3.54
CA VAL A 49 -3.70 -4.66 -2.61
C VAL A 49 -4.70 -5.29 -1.64
N ARG A 50 -4.60 -6.60 -1.40
CA ARG A 50 -5.37 -7.30 -0.36
C ARG A 50 -4.84 -6.90 1.00
N THR A 51 -5.72 -6.32 1.82
CA THR A 51 -5.42 -5.99 3.22
C THR A 51 -6.39 -6.73 4.14
N PRO A 52 -6.10 -6.86 5.46
CA PRO A 52 -7.02 -7.50 6.41
C PRO A 52 -8.41 -6.82 6.46
N GLU A 53 -8.47 -5.52 6.19
CA GLU A 53 -9.72 -4.74 6.15
C GLU A 53 -10.46 -4.84 4.80
N GLY A 54 -9.83 -5.46 3.80
CA GLY A 54 -10.34 -5.62 2.44
C GLY A 54 -9.39 -5.10 1.35
N PRO A 55 -9.77 -5.17 0.07
CA PRO A 55 -8.94 -4.65 -1.01
C PRO A 55 -8.84 -3.12 -0.98
N VAL A 56 -7.63 -2.57 -1.04
CA VAL A 56 -7.36 -1.12 -1.05
C VAL A 56 -6.60 -0.73 -2.32
N VAL A 57 -7.00 0.37 -2.97
CA VAL A 57 -6.31 0.88 -4.16
C VAL A 57 -5.21 1.86 -3.75
N ALA A 58 -3.98 1.53 -4.11
CA ALA A 58 -2.82 2.40 -3.95
C ALA A 58 -2.43 3.01 -5.29
N HIS A 59 -2.18 4.32 -5.29
CA HIS A 59 -1.81 5.08 -6.48
C HIS A 59 -0.35 5.50 -6.43
N CYS A 60 0.19 5.94 -7.57
CA CYS A 60 1.53 6.54 -7.65
C CYS A 60 1.79 7.52 -6.49
N GLY A 61 2.87 7.28 -5.76
CA GLY A 61 3.29 8.07 -4.62
C GLY A 61 2.83 7.53 -3.27
N ASP A 62 1.77 6.73 -3.20
CA ASP A 62 1.34 6.03 -1.99
C ASP A 62 2.39 5.01 -1.54
N TRP A 63 2.34 4.64 -0.27
CA TRP A 63 3.19 3.61 0.30
C TRP A 63 2.39 2.33 0.52
N ILE A 64 2.99 1.20 0.17
CA ILE A 64 2.50 -0.12 0.54
C ILE A 64 3.47 -0.68 1.59
N VAL A 65 2.93 -1.03 2.75
CA VAL A 65 3.68 -1.50 3.91
C VAL A 65 3.30 -2.94 4.19
N LEU A 66 4.29 -3.82 4.25
CA LEU A 66 4.16 -5.19 4.75
C LEU A 66 4.52 -5.19 6.24
N SER A 67 3.58 -5.57 7.09
CA SER A 67 3.84 -5.77 8.52
C SER A 67 4.70 -7.01 8.76
N GLN A 68 5.41 -7.11 9.88
CA GLN A 68 6.11 -8.37 10.21
C GLN A 68 5.16 -9.55 10.42
N SER A 69 3.90 -9.27 10.77
CA SER A 69 2.83 -10.28 10.84
C SER A 69 2.37 -10.78 9.47
N GLY A 70 2.89 -10.23 8.37
CA GLY A 70 2.63 -10.69 7.00
C GLY A 70 1.40 -10.07 6.33
N SER A 71 0.91 -8.93 6.85
CA SER A 71 -0.26 -8.23 6.28
C SER A 71 0.17 -6.97 5.53
N PHE A 72 -0.45 -6.70 4.39
CA PHE A 72 -0.25 -5.46 3.65
C PHE A 72 -1.19 -4.35 4.12
N HIS A 73 -0.69 -3.13 4.06
CA HIS A 73 -1.44 -1.91 4.32
C HIS A 73 -1.01 -0.80 3.38
N VAL A 74 -1.93 0.13 3.08
CA VAL A 74 -1.67 1.26 2.21
C VAL A 74 -1.67 2.55 3.03
N ALA A 75 -0.59 3.32 2.93
CA ALA A 75 -0.51 4.66 3.48
C ALA A 75 -0.56 5.66 2.32
N HIS A 76 -1.70 6.35 2.21
CA HIS A 76 -1.92 7.33 1.16
C HIS A 76 -1.05 8.57 1.37
N THR A 77 -0.38 9.01 0.31
CA THR A 77 0.28 10.31 0.33
C THR A 77 -0.76 11.37 0.06
N LEU A 78 -0.88 12.37 0.94
CA LEU A 78 -1.74 13.53 0.73
C LEU A 78 -1.44 14.13 -0.64
N ARG A 79 -2.44 14.13 -1.52
CA ARG A 79 -2.36 14.85 -2.80
C ARG A 79 -2.74 16.31 -2.52
N PRO A 80 -2.07 17.30 -3.12
CA PRO A 80 -2.43 18.72 -2.96
C PRO A 80 -3.80 19.13 -3.53
N MET A 81 -4.73 18.21 -3.80
CA MET A 81 -6.02 18.48 -4.46
C MET A 81 -7.17 17.78 -3.73
N ASP A 82 -7.32 18.07 -2.44
CA ASP A 82 -8.56 17.89 -1.69
C ASP A 82 -8.83 19.17 -0.88
N SER A 83 -9.23 20.23 -1.58
CA SER A 83 -9.81 21.46 -1.04
C SER A 83 -11.08 21.78 -1.80
#